data_AF-F6HQJ8-F1
#
_entry.id   AF-F6HQJ8-F1
#
_cell.length_a   1.000
_cell.length_b   1.000
_cell.length_c   1.000
_cell.angle_alpha   90.00
_cell.angle_beta   90.00
_cell.angle_gamma   90.00
#
_symmetry.space_group_name_H-M   'P 1'
#
loop_
_entity.id
_entity.type
_entity.pdbx_description
1 polymer ?
#
loop_
_entity_poly.entity_id
_entity_poly.type
_entity_poly.pdbx_seq_one_letter_code
_entity_poly.pdbx_strand_id
1 'polypeptide(L)'
;MEVSRPLNPNDVSKRHALTPLRLLRGLICLLVLLSTAFMMLVFCGFLTAVVFRPFSRHYSRTVTSFFFGAWLALWPFLFEKINKTKVVFSGETVPKGERVLLIANHRTEVDWMYLWDLALRKGCLGCIKYILKSSLMKLPVFGWGFHIMEFIPVERKWEIDEPLMHQMLSTFRDPRDPLWLAVFPEGTDFTEQKCIRSQKYAAEKGLPILKNVLLPKTKGFCACLEDLRGSLDAVYDLTIGYKHQCPSFLDNVFGVDPSEVHMHVRRIPLNNIPTSENEVTTWLMDTFILKDQLLSNFYSQGGFPHQGTEGTLSTMKCLVNFVAVIGLTGIFTFFALFSSIWFKIYVSLVCVYLASATYFNLRPSPILSS
;
A
#
# COMPACT_ATOMS: atom_id res chain seq x y z
N MET A 1 21.25 18.64 26.79
CA MET A 1 20.15 18.16 27.66
C MET A 1 19.04 19.20 27.57
N GLU A 2 18.18 19.07 26.57
CA GLU A 2 16.98 19.91 26.46
C GLU A 2 15.81 19.10 26.99
N VAL A 3 15.20 19.64 28.03
CA VAL A 3 14.08 19.09 28.76
C VAL A 3 12.92 18.90 27.79
N SER A 4 12.53 17.65 27.58
CA SER A 4 11.27 17.27 26.96
C SER A 4 10.14 18.02 27.65
N ARG A 5 9.55 19.00 26.97
CA ARG A 5 8.31 19.62 27.44
C ARG A 5 7.26 18.51 27.56
N PRO A 6 6.54 18.41 28.69
CA PRO A 6 5.48 17.43 28.82
C PRO A 6 4.42 17.74 27.77
N LEU A 7 4.05 16.73 26.97
CA LEU A 7 2.89 16.77 26.10
C LEU A 7 1.69 17.29 26.90
N ASN A 8 0.98 18.26 26.36
CA ASN A 8 -0.22 18.81 26.98
C ASN A 8 -1.18 17.63 27.26
N PRO A 9 -1.66 17.40 28.50
CA PRO A 9 -2.48 16.23 28.85
C PRO A 9 -3.77 16.11 28.02
N ASN A 10 -4.23 17.22 27.42
CA ASN A 10 -5.37 17.23 26.49
C ASN A 10 -5.04 16.66 25.09
N ASP A 11 -3.77 16.52 24.72
CA ASP A 11 -3.31 15.96 23.44
C ASP A 11 -3.01 14.45 23.55
N VAL A 12 -3.16 13.87 24.75
CA VAL A 12 -2.95 12.44 25.05
C VAL A 12 -4.23 11.61 24.84
N SER A 13 -5.38 12.24 24.57
CA SER A 13 -6.69 11.58 24.71
C SER A 13 -7.59 11.70 23.47
N LYS A 14 -7.22 11.01 22.38
CA LYS A 14 -8.19 10.65 21.32
C LYS A 14 -8.07 9.19 20.87
N ARG A 15 -7.51 8.33 21.71
CA ARG A 15 -7.68 6.89 21.54
C ARG A 15 -9.13 6.55 21.83
N HIS A 16 -9.85 5.99 20.86
CA HIS A 16 -11.20 5.54 21.14
C HIS A 16 -11.14 4.30 22.04
N ALA A 17 -11.89 4.31 23.16
CA ALA A 17 -11.97 3.13 24.02
C ALA A 17 -12.49 1.91 23.24
N LEU A 18 -11.88 0.75 23.45
CA LEU A 18 -12.34 -0.52 22.88
C LEU A 18 -13.58 -1.01 23.63
N THR A 19 -14.75 -0.50 23.25
CA THR A 19 -16.04 -0.92 23.82
C THR A 19 -16.47 -2.26 23.24
N PRO A 20 -17.33 -3.04 23.94
CA PRO A 20 -17.90 -4.27 23.39
C PRO A 20 -18.60 -4.08 22.03
N LEU A 21 -19.23 -2.93 21.82
CA LEU A 21 -19.86 -2.58 20.54
C LEU A 21 -18.82 -2.41 19.42
N ARG A 22 -17.69 -1.73 19.69
CA ARG A 22 -16.61 -1.56 18.71
C ARG A 22 -15.91 -2.89 18.41
N LEU A 23 -15.73 -3.73 19.43
CA LEU A 23 -15.22 -5.08 19.28
C LEU A 23 -16.11 -5.89 18.33
N LEU A 24 -17.41 -5.99 18.63
CA LEU A 24 -18.38 -6.72 17.81
C LEU A 24 -18.44 -6.17 16.37
N ARG A 25 -18.54 -4.84 16.22
CA ARG A 25 -18.53 -4.18 14.91
C ARG A 25 -17.26 -4.51 14.12
N GLY A 26 -16.10 -4.42 14.75
CA GLY A 26 -14.81 -4.70 14.10
C GLY A 26 -14.69 -6.16 13.69
N LEU A 27 -15.16 -7.11 14.53
CA LEU A 27 -15.22 -8.53 14.17
C LEU A 27 -16.13 -8.78 12.96
N ILE A 28 -17.30 -8.15 12.91
CA ILE A 28 -18.22 -8.23 11.75
C ILE A 28 -17.54 -7.64 10.50
N CYS A 29 -16.92 -6.46 10.61
CA CYS A 29 -16.22 -5.83 9.49
C CYS A 29 -15.07 -6.71 8.97
N LEU A 30 -14.29 -7.30 9.88
CA LEU A 30 -13.20 -8.20 9.52
C LEU A 30 -13.71 -9.46 8.84
N LEU A 31 -14.79 -10.06 9.34
CA LEU A 31 -15.42 -11.22 8.72
C LEU A 31 -15.91 -10.88 7.30
N VAL A 32 -16.53 -9.71 7.11
CA VAL A 32 -16.97 -9.23 5.79
C VAL A 32 -15.78 -9.03 4.86
N LEU A 33 -14.72 -8.36 5.31
CA LEU A 33 -13.52 -8.12 4.51
C LEU A 33 -12.84 -9.42 4.09
N LEU A 34 -12.70 -10.39 5.01
CA LEU A 34 -12.06 -11.68 4.72
C LEU A 34 -12.92 -12.56 3.82
N SER A 35 -14.22 -12.65 4.05
CA SER A 35 -15.14 -13.45 3.22
C SER A 35 -15.28 -12.90 1.81
N THR A 36 -15.41 -11.58 1.67
CA THR A 36 -15.42 -10.92 0.36
C THR A 36 -14.07 -11.09 -0.34
N ALA A 37 -12.94 -10.95 0.35
CA ALA A 37 -11.62 -11.18 -0.24
C ALA A 37 -11.50 -12.59 -0.82
N PHE A 38 -11.87 -13.60 -0.02
CA PHE A 38 -11.81 -14.99 -0.43
C PHE A 38 -12.67 -15.26 -1.67
N MET A 39 -13.94 -14.83 -1.67
CA MET A 39 -14.83 -15.04 -2.81
C MET A 39 -14.35 -14.29 -4.05
N MET A 40 -13.88 -13.06 -3.90
CA MET A 40 -13.33 -12.27 -5.01
C MET A 40 -12.08 -12.92 -5.59
N LEU A 41 -11.19 -13.47 -4.78
CA LEU A 41 -9.99 -14.17 -5.26
C LEU A 41 -10.34 -15.44 -6.04
N VAL A 42 -11.28 -16.23 -5.53
CA VAL A 42 -11.66 -17.52 -6.13
C VAL A 42 -12.43 -17.35 -7.44
N PHE A 43 -13.37 -16.40 -7.49
CA PHE A 43 -14.21 -16.22 -8.67
C PHE A 43 -13.67 -15.15 -9.64
N CYS A 44 -13.25 -13.99 -9.16
CA CYS A 44 -12.74 -12.92 -10.03
C CYS A 44 -11.22 -13.04 -10.24
N GLY A 45 -10.46 -13.27 -9.17
CA GLY A 45 -9.00 -13.33 -9.20
C GLY A 45 -8.49 -14.43 -10.11
N PHE A 46 -8.98 -15.65 -9.93
CA PHE A 46 -8.64 -16.79 -10.79
C PHE A 46 -8.99 -16.52 -12.26
N LEU A 47 -10.22 -16.09 -12.56
CA LEU A 47 -10.63 -15.83 -13.95
C LEU A 47 -9.77 -14.73 -14.60
N THR A 48 -9.54 -13.62 -13.90
CA THR A 48 -8.86 -12.46 -14.49
C THR A 48 -7.35 -12.62 -14.56
N ALA A 49 -6.70 -13.17 -13.54
CA ALA A 49 -5.24 -13.28 -13.47
C ALA A 49 -4.69 -14.61 -13.97
N VAL A 50 -5.55 -15.64 -14.15
CA VAL A 50 -5.15 -16.96 -14.63
C VAL A 50 -5.76 -17.29 -15.99
N VAL A 51 -7.08 -17.17 -16.12
CA VAL A 51 -7.77 -17.58 -17.37
C VAL A 51 -7.62 -16.54 -18.47
N PHE A 52 -7.74 -15.25 -18.17
CA PHE A 52 -7.61 -14.18 -19.18
C PHE A 52 -6.16 -13.83 -19.51
N ARG A 53 -5.24 -14.13 -18.59
CA ARG A 53 -3.83 -13.74 -18.68
C ARG A 53 -3.08 -14.28 -19.92
N PRO A 54 -3.31 -15.52 -20.38
CA PRO A 54 -2.72 -16.04 -21.61
C PRO A 54 -3.14 -15.30 -22.89
N PHE A 55 -4.29 -14.63 -22.89
CA PHE A 55 -4.82 -13.92 -24.06
C PHE A 55 -4.30 -12.49 -24.16
N SER A 56 -4.24 -11.78 -23.02
CA SER A 56 -3.69 -10.43 -22.97
C SER A 56 -3.33 -10.04 -21.54
N ARG A 57 -2.08 -9.62 -21.34
CA ARG A 57 -1.61 -9.07 -20.05
C ARG A 57 -2.33 -7.77 -19.69
N HIS A 58 -2.51 -6.88 -20.67
CA HIS A 58 -3.17 -5.58 -20.50
C HIS A 58 -4.63 -5.73 -20.05
N TYR A 59 -5.43 -6.53 -20.76
CA TYR A 59 -6.84 -6.73 -20.40
C TYR A 59 -6.98 -7.51 -19.08
N SER A 60 -6.12 -8.51 -18.84
CA SER A 60 -6.06 -9.20 -17.55
C SER A 60 -5.86 -8.20 -16.40
N ARG A 61 -4.83 -7.34 -16.48
CA ARG A 61 -4.58 -6.28 -15.49
C ARG A 61 -5.74 -5.32 -15.35
N THR A 62 -6.32 -4.87 -16.45
CA THR A 62 -7.45 -3.92 -16.44
C THR A 62 -8.63 -4.47 -15.66
N VAL A 63 -9.04 -5.71 -15.95
CA VAL A 63 -10.19 -6.34 -15.27
C VAL A 63 -9.84 -6.73 -13.83
N THR A 64 -8.63 -7.22 -13.56
CA THR A 64 -8.13 -7.44 -12.19
C THR A 64 -8.19 -6.13 -11.40
N SER A 65 -7.64 -5.03 -11.91
CA SER A 65 -7.64 -3.72 -11.25
C SER A 65 -9.05 -3.20 -10.96
N PHE A 66 -10.04 -3.47 -11.82
CA PHE A 66 -11.43 -3.12 -11.54
C PHE A 66 -11.97 -3.84 -10.29
N PHE A 67 -11.88 -5.16 -10.25
CA PHE A 67 -12.43 -5.96 -9.15
C PHE A 67 -11.66 -5.75 -7.84
N PHE A 68 -10.34 -5.77 -7.88
CA PHE A 68 -9.52 -5.57 -6.69
C PHE A 68 -9.52 -4.12 -6.23
N GLY A 69 -9.62 -3.14 -7.13
CA GLY A 69 -9.83 -1.74 -6.76
C GLY A 69 -11.15 -1.54 -6.01
N ALA A 70 -12.24 -2.19 -6.47
CA ALA A 70 -13.53 -2.17 -5.78
C ALA A 70 -13.45 -2.81 -4.38
N TRP A 71 -12.76 -3.96 -4.24
CA TRP A 71 -12.57 -4.59 -2.93
C TRP A 71 -11.66 -3.77 -2.01
N LEU A 72 -10.54 -3.24 -2.51
CA LEU A 72 -9.63 -2.40 -1.73
C LEU A 72 -10.33 -1.13 -1.22
N ALA A 73 -11.28 -0.57 -1.98
CA ALA A 73 -12.04 0.61 -1.57
C ALA A 73 -12.90 0.40 -0.31
N LEU A 74 -13.12 -0.86 0.10
CA LEU A 74 -13.77 -1.17 1.38
C LEU A 74 -12.93 -0.71 2.58
N TRP A 75 -11.60 -0.66 2.45
CA TRP A 75 -10.69 -0.23 3.53
C TRP A 75 -10.74 1.28 3.80
N PRO A 76 -10.55 2.18 2.81
CA PRO A 76 -10.82 3.61 3.00
C PRO A 76 -12.23 3.91 3.50
N PHE A 77 -13.24 3.12 3.09
CA PHE A 77 -14.60 3.23 3.62
C PHE A 77 -14.65 2.87 5.11
N LEU A 78 -14.02 1.77 5.53
CA LEU A 78 -13.86 1.41 6.94
C LEU A 78 -13.16 2.51 7.73
N PHE A 79 -12.03 3.03 7.24
CA PHE A 79 -11.23 4.05 7.92
C PHE A 79 -12.00 5.36 8.09
N GLU A 80 -12.39 6.01 6.99
CA GLU A 80 -12.94 7.36 7.05
C GLU A 80 -14.41 7.40 7.48
N LYS A 81 -15.22 6.40 7.09
CA LYS A 81 -16.68 6.46 7.28
C LYS A 81 -17.19 5.65 8.46
N ILE A 82 -16.62 4.48 8.72
CA ILE A 82 -17.05 3.63 9.84
C ILE A 82 -16.25 3.97 11.11
N ASN A 83 -14.93 4.07 11.01
CA ASN A 83 -14.05 4.38 12.14
C ASN A 83 -13.94 5.87 12.44
N LYS A 84 -14.32 6.72 11.49
CA LYS A 84 -14.21 8.18 11.59
C LYS A 84 -12.77 8.66 11.71
N THR A 85 -11.81 7.91 11.17
CA THR A 85 -10.43 8.35 11.03
C THR A 85 -10.40 9.55 10.10
N LYS A 86 -9.87 10.68 10.59
CA LYS A 86 -9.69 11.89 9.78
C LYS A 86 -8.41 11.76 8.97
N VAL A 87 -8.53 11.65 7.65
CA VAL A 87 -7.38 11.63 6.74
C VAL A 87 -7.16 13.04 6.17
N VAL A 88 -6.00 13.63 6.45
CA VAL A 88 -5.65 14.99 6.05
C VAL A 88 -4.56 14.94 5.00
N PHE A 89 -4.82 15.55 3.84
CA PHE A 89 -3.83 15.70 2.77
C PHE A 89 -3.26 17.10 2.76
N SER A 90 -1.97 17.20 2.46
CA SER A 90 -1.23 18.46 2.45
C SER A 90 -0.12 18.47 1.40
N GLY A 91 0.46 19.64 1.14
CA GLY A 91 1.51 19.79 0.13
C GLY A 91 0.94 20.13 -1.24
N GLU A 92 1.23 19.30 -2.24
CA GLU A 92 0.80 19.50 -3.63
C GLU A 92 -0.47 18.70 -3.95
N THR A 93 -1.36 19.27 -4.77
CA THR A 93 -2.45 18.52 -5.40
C THR A 93 -1.90 17.75 -6.59
N VAL A 94 -2.00 16.43 -6.54
CA VAL A 94 -1.44 15.57 -7.59
C VAL A 94 -2.48 15.20 -8.66
N PRO A 95 -2.09 15.03 -9.94
CA PRO A 95 -3.03 14.68 -11.00
C PRO A 95 -3.63 13.28 -10.85
N LYS A 96 -4.76 13.05 -11.53
CA LYS A 96 -5.39 11.73 -11.61
C LYS A 96 -4.80 10.94 -12.78
N GLY A 97 -4.74 9.62 -12.64
CA GLY A 97 -4.36 8.72 -13.73
C GLY A 97 -2.87 8.69 -14.09
N GLU A 98 -2.01 9.42 -13.37
CA GLU A 98 -0.56 9.33 -13.60
C GLU A 98 0.00 7.96 -13.20
N ARG A 99 0.98 7.52 -13.97
CA ARG A 99 1.86 6.39 -13.67
C ARG A 99 3.00 6.86 -12.78
N VAL A 100 3.07 6.37 -11.54
CA VAL A 100 4.00 6.90 -10.54
C VAL A 100 4.76 5.82 -9.80
N LEU A 101 6.02 6.16 -9.50
CA LEU A 101 6.78 5.51 -8.43
C LEU A 101 6.55 6.32 -7.16
N LEU A 102 5.97 5.68 -6.16
CA LEU A 102 5.63 6.31 -4.88
C LEU A 102 6.64 5.89 -3.83
N ILE A 103 7.25 6.87 -3.16
CA ILE A 103 8.12 6.63 -1.99
C ILE A 103 7.49 7.23 -0.73
N ALA A 104 7.58 6.51 0.37
CA ALA A 104 7.08 6.98 1.67
C ALA A 104 7.99 6.57 2.83
N ASN A 105 7.90 7.32 3.93
CA ASN A 105 8.42 6.86 5.23
C ASN A 105 7.53 5.73 5.78
N HIS A 106 8.09 4.88 6.65
CA HIS A 106 7.44 3.68 7.18
C HIS A 106 7.45 3.72 8.71
N ARG A 107 6.33 4.12 9.31
CA ARG A 107 6.09 4.30 10.75
C ARG A 107 5.37 3.12 11.42
N THR A 108 4.58 2.34 10.68
CA THR A 108 3.82 1.21 11.20
C THR A 108 3.55 0.16 10.13
N GLU A 109 3.23 -1.07 10.54
CA GLU A 109 2.88 -2.20 9.67
C GLU A 109 1.70 -1.92 8.72
N VAL A 110 0.91 -0.87 8.97
CA VAL A 110 -0.30 -0.51 8.21
C VAL A 110 -0.17 0.75 7.34
N ASP A 111 1.01 1.38 7.24
CA ASP A 111 1.18 2.62 6.44
C ASP A 111 0.73 2.45 4.99
N TRP A 112 1.08 1.32 4.40
CA TRP A 112 0.74 0.96 3.03
C TRP A 112 -0.78 0.94 2.77
N MET A 113 -1.58 0.70 3.81
CA MET A 113 -3.04 0.71 3.73
C MET A 113 -3.58 2.15 3.62
N TYR A 114 -2.91 3.14 4.22
CA TYR A 114 -3.31 4.55 4.13
C TYR A 114 -3.00 5.16 2.75
N LEU A 115 -2.07 4.58 2.01
CA LEU A 115 -1.85 4.94 0.60
C LEU A 115 -3.11 4.69 -0.25
N TRP A 116 -3.99 3.79 0.17
CA TRP A 116 -5.26 3.54 -0.51
C TRP A 116 -6.21 4.73 -0.46
N ASP A 117 -6.18 5.53 0.61
CA ASP A 117 -7.01 6.74 0.72
C ASP A 117 -6.64 7.76 -0.37
N LEU A 118 -5.34 7.92 -0.66
CA LEU A 118 -4.89 8.76 -1.78
C LEU A 118 -5.20 8.11 -3.13
N ALA A 119 -4.83 6.84 -3.30
CA ALA A 119 -4.99 6.14 -4.57
C ALA A 119 -6.46 6.07 -5.00
N LEU A 120 -7.40 5.92 -4.07
CA LEU A 120 -8.84 5.97 -4.34
C LEU A 120 -9.28 7.33 -4.91
N ARG A 121 -8.81 8.42 -4.32
CA ARG A 121 -9.10 9.79 -4.78
C ARG A 121 -8.53 10.09 -6.16
N LYS A 122 -7.42 9.44 -6.49
CA LYS A 122 -6.75 9.57 -7.80
C LYS A 122 -7.21 8.58 -8.86
N GLY A 123 -8.12 7.66 -8.51
CA GLY A 123 -8.62 6.64 -9.42
C GLY A 123 -7.61 5.54 -9.73
N CYS A 124 -6.59 5.38 -8.89
CA CYS A 124 -5.44 4.51 -9.10
C CYS A 124 -5.39 3.35 -8.08
N LEU A 125 -6.42 3.18 -7.26
CA LEU A 125 -6.44 2.15 -6.22
C LEU A 125 -6.30 0.72 -6.79
N GLY A 126 -6.91 0.44 -7.93
CA GLY A 126 -6.82 -0.88 -8.57
C GLY A 126 -5.45 -1.20 -9.16
N CYS A 127 -4.61 -0.19 -9.39
CA CYS A 127 -3.28 -0.34 -10.00
C CYS A 127 -2.13 -0.08 -9.03
N ILE A 128 -2.43 0.06 -7.73
CA ILE A 128 -1.39 0.17 -6.70
C ILE A 128 -0.70 -1.18 -6.50
N LYS A 129 0.63 -1.17 -6.49
CA LYS A 129 1.51 -2.33 -6.31
C LYS A 129 2.57 -2.01 -5.27
N TYR A 130 3.13 -3.03 -4.64
CA TYR A 130 4.12 -2.85 -3.57
C TYR A 130 5.34 -3.74 -3.77
N ILE A 131 6.48 -3.24 -3.31
CA ILE A 131 7.63 -4.08 -2.98
C ILE A 131 7.51 -4.47 -1.51
N LEU A 132 7.44 -5.77 -1.21
CA LEU A 132 7.15 -6.28 0.13
C LEU A 132 8.02 -7.46 0.52
N LYS A 133 8.09 -7.75 1.82
CA LYS A 133 8.85 -8.90 2.34
C LYS A 133 8.23 -10.22 1.88
N SER A 134 9.02 -11.08 1.24
CA SER A 134 8.57 -12.38 0.68
C SER A 134 7.80 -13.25 1.66
N SER A 135 8.14 -13.21 2.96
CA SER A 135 7.44 -13.98 3.99
C SER A 135 5.94 -13.65 4.09
N LEU A 136 5.51 -12.45 3.68
CA LEU A 136 4.09 -12.07 3.66
C LEU A 136 3.29 -12.82 2.59
N MET A 137 3.95 -13.34 1.55
CA MET A 137 3.31 -14.17 0.52
C MET A 137 2.77 -15.49 1.09
N LYS A 138 3.22 -15.89 2.29
CA LYS A 138 2.78 -17.11 2.98
C LYS A 138 1.47 -16.93 3.76
N LEU A 139 0.96 -15.70 3.87
CA LEU A 139 -0.31 -15.44 4.55
C LEU A 139 -1.47 -16.01 3.71
N PRO A 140 -2.34 -16.86 4.28
CA PRO A 140 -3.52 -17.35 3.58
C PRO A 140 -4.38 -16.20 3.09
N VAL A 141 -4.97 -16.32 1.89
CA VAL A 141 -5.82 -15.31 1.23
C VAL A 141 -5.04 -14.05 0.82
N PHE A 142 -4.35 -13.38 1.75
CA PHE A 142 -3.54 -12.18 1.47
C PHE A 142 -2.40 -12.45 0.48
N GLY A 143 -1.66 -13.55 0.67
CA GLY A 143 -0.59 -13.96 -0.25
C GLY A 143 -1.10 -14.19 -1.67
N TRP A 144 -2.29 -14.78 -1.82
CA TRP A 144 -2.93 -14.95 -3.13
C TRP A 144 -3.30 -13.61 -3.76
N GLY A 145 -3.82 -12.67 -2.95
CA GLY A 145 -4.09 -11.31 -3.40
C GLY A 145 -2.84 -10.57 -3.84
N PHE A 146 -1.76 -10.62 -3.05
CA PHE A 146 -0.47 -10.02 -3.41
C PHE A 146 0.08 -10.63 -4.70
N HIS A 147 -0.10 -11.94 -4.88
CA HIS A 147 0.34 -12.64 -6.09
C HIS A 147 -0.45 -12.18 -7.32
N ILE A 148 -1.79 -12.16 -7.24
CA ILE A 148 -2.69 -11.72 -8.31
C ILE A 148 -2.50 -10.25 -8.67
N MET A 149 -2.31 -9.38 -7.67
CA MET A 149 -2.04 -7.96 -7.89
C MET A 149 -0.60 -7.68 -8.35
N GLU A 150 0.23 -8.72 -8.51
CA GLU A 150 1.63 -8.65 -8.96
C GLU A 150 2.49 -7.77 -8.05
N PHE A 151 2.33 -7.88 -6.73
CA PHE A 151 3.28 -7.28 -5.78
C PHE A 151 4.64 -7.98 -5.93
N ILE A 152 5.73 -7.23 -5.73
CA ILE A 152 7.10 -7.72 -5.89
C ILE A 152 7.60 -8.22 -4.53
N PRO A 153 7.73 -9.54 -4.31
CA PRO A 153 8.28 -10.07 -3.06
C PRO A 153 9.81 -9.97 -3.06
N VAL A 154 10.39 -9.56 -1.93
CA VAL A 154 11.85 -9.47 -1.71
C VAL A 154 12.26 -10.21 -0.44
N GLU A 155 13.36 -10.94 -0.51
CA GLU A 155 14.05 -11.63 0.61
C GLU A 155 14.89 -10.66 1.46
N ARG A 156 15.08 -9.42 0.98
CA ARG A 156 15.97 -8.40 1.55
C ARG A 156 17.45 -8.80 1.44
N LYS A 157 17.79 -9.47 0.34
CA LYS A 157 19.14 -9.88 -0.06
C LYS A 157 19.29 -9.53 -1.53
N TRP A 158 20.08 -8.48 -1.81
CA TRP A 158 20.14 -7.87 -3.13
C TRP A 158 20.46 -8.87 -4.23
N GLU A 159 21.40 -9.78 -3.98
CA GLU A 159 21.89 -10.77 -4.93
C GLU A 159 20.79 -11.77 -5.35
N ILE A 160 19.76 -11.94 -4.52
CA ILE A 160 18.58 -12.76 -4.81
C ILE A 160 17.47 -11.91 -5.44
N ASP A 161 17.28 -10.70 -4.91
CA ASP A 161 16.16 -9.84 -5.23
C ASP A 161 16.31 -9.16 -6.60
N GLU A 162 17.52 -8.75 -6.98
CA GLU A 162 17.85 -8.02 -8.21
C GLU A 162 17.27 -8.67 -9.48
N PRO A 163 17.57 -9.94 -9.81
CA PRO A 163 17.05 -10.56 -11.04
C PRO A 163 15.52 -10.67 -11.04
N LEU A 164 14.92 -10.98 -9.89
CA LEU A 164 13.46 -11.07 -9.75
C LEU A 164 12.79 -9.69 -9.91
N MET A 165 13.39 -8.65 -9.31
CA MET A 165 12.90 -7.28 -9.42
C MET A 165 12.92 -6.82 -10.87
N HIS A 166 14.06 -6.93 -11.58
CA HIS A 166 14.15 -6.54 -12.99
C HIS A 166 13.17 -7.35 -13.87
N GLN A 167 13.04 -8.66 -13.62
CA GLN A 167 12.06 -9.48 -14.33
C GLN A 167 10.64 -8.93 -14.15
N MET A 168 10.20 -8.63 -12.92
CA MET A 168 8.85 -8.12 -12.66
C MET A 168 8.65 -6.69 -13.17
N LEU A 169 9.60 -5.79 -12.92
CA LEU A 169 9.57 -4.39 -13.35
C LEU A 169 9.53 -4.27 -14.87
N SER A 170 10.24 -5.12 -15.61
CA SER A 170 10.18 -5.16 -17.08
C SER A 170 8.75 -5.37 -17.58
N THR A 171 7.91 -6.10 -16.83
CA THR A 171 6.52 -6.33 -17.20
C THR A 171 5.62 -5.12 -17.00
N PHE A 172 6.06 -4.11 -16.26
CA PHE A 172 5.29 -2.90 -15.96
C PHE A 172 5.61 -1.73 -16.90
N ARG A 173 6.48 -1.92 -17.90
CA ARG A 173 6.92 -0.85 -18.82
C ARG A 173 5.85 -0.38 -19.82
N ASP A 174 4.82 -1.17 -20.09
CA ASP A 174 3.76 -0.81 -21.04
C ASP A 174 2.99 0.44 -20.53
N PRO A 175 3.05 1.59 -21.22
CA PRO A 175 2.42 2.82 -20.78
C PRO A 175 0.88 2.77 -20.79
N ARG A 176 0.28 1.78 -21.47
CA ARG A 176 -1.18 1.60 -21.50
C ARG A 176 -1.74 1.06 -20.20
N ASP A 177 -0.93 0.36 -19.41
CA ASP A 177 -1.32 -0.11 -18.08
C ASP A 177 -1.23 1.05 -17.08
N PRO A 178 -2.20 1.30 -16.21
CA PRO A 178 -1.98 2.20 -15.07
C PRO A 178 -0.99 1.59 -14.07
N LEU A 179 -0.17 2.40 -13.40
CA LEU A 179 0.83 1.91 -12.43
C LEU A 179 1.04 2.88 -11.27
N TRP A 180 0.80 2.41 -10.04
CA TRP A 180 1.23 3.08 -8.81
C TRP A 180 2.12 2.14 -8.02
N LEU A 181 3.44 2.17 -8.26
CA LEU A 181 4.38 1.29 -7.56
C LEU A 181 4.87 1.96 -6.27
N ALA A 182 4.47 1.45 -5.12
CA ALA A 182 4.86 1.96 -3.81
C ALA A 182 6.09 1.22 -3.25
N VAL A 183 7.07 2.00 -2.80
CA VAL A 183 8.30 1.55 -2.15
C VAL A 183 8.45 2.30 -0.83
N PHE A 184 8.89 1.59 0.20
CA PHE A 184 9.28 2.18 1.48
C PHE A 184 10.80 2.05 1.63
N PRO A 185 11.59 3.06 1.22
CA PRO A 185 13.06 2.97 1.22
C PRO A 185 13.69 2.62 2.57
N GLU A 186 13.04 2.92 3.71
CA GLU A 186 13.51 2.49 5.04
C GLU A 186 13.68 0.96 5.15
N GLY A 187 12.91 0.20 4.36
CA GLY A 187 12.96 -1.26 4.30
C GLY A 187 12.42 -1.98 5.54
N THR A 188 11.97 -1.23 6.54
CA THR A 188 11.27 -1.70 7.74
C THR A 188 10.53 -0.54 8.38
N ASP A 189 9.48 -0.87 9.12
CA ASP A 189 8.80 0.02 10.05
C ASP A 189 9.74 0.63 11.10
N PHE A 190 9.52 1.90 11.39
CA PHE A 190 10.26 2.68 12.36
C PHE A 190 9.98 2.20 13.79
N THR A 191 11.04 2.00 14.55
CA THR A 191 10.98 1.91 16.01
C THR A 191 12.14 2.69 16.61
N GLU A 192 12.00 3.16 17.84
CA GLU A 192 13.06 3.90 18.52
C GLU A 192 14.38 3.12 18.55
N GLN A 193 14.31 1.81 18.83
CA GLN A 193 15.49 0.93 18.80
C GLN A 193 16.14 0.84 17.42
N LYS A 194 15.36 0.78 16.34
CA LYS A 194 15.89 0.78 14.96
C LYS A 194 16.47 2.15 14.60
N CYS A 195 15.86 3.23 15.06
CA CYS A 195 16.36 4.59 14.89
C CYS A 195 17.73 4.75 15.57
N ILE A 196 17.88 4.33 16.83
CA ILE A 196 19.17 4.38 17.55
C ILE A 196 20.26 3.61 16.77
N ARG A 197 19.94 2.41 16.26
CA ARG A 197 20.89 1.64 15.44
C ARG A 197 21.23 2.36 14.13
N SER A 198 20.23 2.94 13.46
CA SER A 198 20.43 3.72 12.23
C SER A 198 21.31 4.94 12.49
N GLN A 199 21.12 5.65 13.59
CA GLN A 199 21.92 6.81 14.00
C GLN A 199 23.37 6.43 14.32
N LYS A 200 23.58 5.31 15.02
CA LYS A 200 24.92 4.78 15.28
C LYS A 200 25.65 4.46 13.97
N TYR A 201 24.98 3.74 13.06
CA TYR A 201 25.54 3.46 11.73
C TYR A 201 25.83 4.75 10.95
N ALA A 202 24.93 5.74 11.02
CA ALA A 202 25.12 7.02 10.36
C ALA A 202 26.38 7.73 10.86
N ALA A 203 26.56 7.81 12.19
CA ALA A 203 27.75 8.42 12.79
C ALA A 203 29.04 7.70 12.42
N GLU A 204 29.05 6.36 12.40
CA GLU A 204 30.21 5.55 11.99
C GLU A 204 30.57 5.73 10.51
N LYS A 205 29.60 6.03 9.65
CA LYS A 205 29.79 6.19 8.19
C LYS A 205 29.85 7.64 7.73
N GLY A 206 29.78 8.62 8.65
CA GLY A 206 29.74 10.04 8.30
C GLY A 206 28.49 10.45 7.52
N LEU A 207 27.37 9.73 7.72
CA LEU A 207 26.08 10.03 7.11
C LEU A 207 25.21 10.92 8.02
N PRO A 208 24.19 11.60 7.48
CA PRO A 208 23.25 12.40 8.27
C PRO A 208 22.56 11.59 9.38
N ILE A 209 22.48 12.19 10.57
CA ILE A 209 21.81 11.58 11.72
C ILE A 209 20.33 12.00 11.71
N LEU A 210 19.45 11.09 11.30
CA LEU A 210 18.00 11.30 11.24
C LEU A 210 17.30 10.89 12.55
N LYS A 211 16.19 11.53 12.92
CA LYS A 211 15.52 11.36 14.23
C LYS A 211 14.12 10.74 14.15
N ASN A 212 13.43 10.91 13.04
CA ASN A 212 12.03 10.56 12.82
C ASN A 212 11.81 9.51 11.73
N VAL A 213 12.85 9.27 10.91
CA VAL A 213 12.91 8.25 9.86
C VAL A 213 14.24 7.48 9.95
N LEU A 214 14.28 6.30 9.34
CA LEU A 214 15.52 5.54 9.15
C LEU A 214 16.26 5.98 7.87
N LEU A 215 17.56 5.68 7.79
CA LEU A 215 18.32 5.90 6.56
C LEU A 215 17.72 5.07 5.41
N PRO A 216 17.47 5.67 4.23
CA PRO A 216 16.88 4.95 3.11
C PRO A 216 17.88 3.96 2.49
N LYS A 217 17.37 2.78 2.12
CA LYS A 217 18.04 1.82 1.26
C LYS A 217 17.76 2.16 -0.19
N THR A 218 18.82 2.31 -0.99
CA THR A 218 18.73 2.92 -2.32
C THR A 218 18.52 1.91 -3.44
N LYS A 219 19.14 0.74 -3.37
CA LYS A 219 19.17 -0.26 -4.46
C LYS A 219 17.81 -0.55 -5.09
N GLY A 220 16.79 -0.83 -4.27
CA GLY A 220 15.44 -1.12 -4.77
C GLY A 220 14.77 0.07 -5.46
N PHE A 221 15.02 1.29 -4.98
CA PHE A 221 14.54 2.53 -5.61
C PHE A 221 15.27 2.79 -6.94
N CYS A 222 16.61 2.61 -6.97
CA CYS A 222 17.42 2.73 -8.18
C CYS A 222 16.93 1.78 -9.28
N ALA A 223 16.73 0.49 -8.97
CA ALA A 223 16.22 -0.48 -9.93
C ALA A 223 14.83 -0.13 -10.47
N CYS A 224 13.93 0.39 -9.61
CA CYS A 224 12.62 0.86 -10.07
C CYS A 224 12.75 2.02 -11.06
N LEU A 225 13.62 2.99 -10.79
CA LEU A 225 13.87 4.10 -11.71
C LEU A 225 14.53 3.61 -13.00
N GLU A 226 15.54 2.76 -12.92
CA GLU A 226 16.22 2.20 -14.10
C GLU A 226 15.24 1.55 -15.07
N ASP A 227 14.34 0.69 -14.57
CA ASP A 227 13.42 -0.05 -15.41
C ASP A 227 12.20 0.74 -15.87
N LEU A 228 11.71 1.67 -15.06
CA LEU A 228 10.40 2.29 -15.26
C LEU A 228 10.45 3.75 -15.70
N ARG A 229 11.59 4.44 -15.56
CA ARG A 229 11.71 5.89 -15.83
C ARG A 229 11.15 6.31 -17.19
N GLY A 230 11.36 5.52 -18.24
CA GLY A 230 10.82 5.81 -19.57
C GLY A 230 9.29 5.74 -19.70
N SER A 231 8.59 5.27 -18.65
CA SER A 231 7.15 5.02 -18.64
C SER A 231 6.42 5.68 -17.45
N LEU A 232 7.14 6.36 -16.56
CA LEU A 232 6.56 7.04 -15.40
C LEU A 232 6.28 8.51 -15.76
N ASP A 233 5.25 9.09 -15.15
CA ASP A 233 4.95 10.52 -15.25
C ASP A 233 5.69 11.32 -14.18
N ALA A 234 5.82 10.75 -12.97
CA ALA A 234 6.44 11.40 -11.81
C ALA A 234 6.87 10.39 -10.72
N VAL A 235 7.67 10.88 -9.78
CA VAL A 235 7.83 10.26 -8.46
C VAL A 235 6.96 11.01 -7.46
N TYR A 236 6.14 10.29 -6.71
CA TYR A 236 5.38 10.87 -5.59
C TYR A 236 6.11 10.59 -4.28
N ASP A 237 6.49 11.66 -3.60
CA ASP A 237 7.18 11.65 -2.32
C ASP A 237 6.19 11.95 -1.19
N LEU A 238 5.82 10.91 -0.42
CA LEU A 238 4.81 10.99 0.62
C LEU A 238 5.41 10.94 2.02
N THR A 239 5.03 11.88 2.88
CA THR A 239 5.38 11.85 4.30
C THR A 239 4.12 11.62 5.12
N ILE A 240 4.07 10.48 5.82
CA ILE A 240 2.94 10.06 6.64
C ILE A 240 3.24 10.38 8.11
N GLY A 241 2.34 11.13 8.74
CA GLY A 241 2.37 11.47 10.15
C GLY A 241 1.07 11.04 10.84
N TYR A 242 1.19 10.35 11.97
CA TYR A 242 0.04 9.99 12.80
C TYR A 242 -0.06 10.95 13.96
N LYS A 243 -1.24 11.56 14.15
CA LYS A 243 -1.48 12.36 15.34
C LYS A 243 -1.69 11.42 16.53
N HIS A 244 -1.08 11.75 17.66
CA HIS A 244 -1.09 10.95 18.90
C HIS A 244 -0.28 9.66 18.83
N GLN A 245 -0.74 8.63 18.12
CA GLN A 245 -0.10 7.31 18.11
C GLN A 245 -0.21 6.62 16.75
N CYS A 246 0.83 5.84 16.40
CA CYS A 246 0.79 4.96 15.24
C CYS A 246 -0.17 3.78 15.49
N PRO A 247 -1.09 3.47 14.55
CA PRO A 247 -2.03 2.37 14.71
C PRO A 247 -1.39 1.00 14.41
N SER A 248 -1.91 -0.05 15.05
CA SER A 248 -1.74 -1.44 14.61
C SER A 248 -2.83 -1.86 13.61
N PHE A 249 -2.69 -3.04 13.01
CA PHE A 249 -3.76 -3.63 12.20
C PHE A 249 -5.09 -3.78 12.97
N LEU A 250 -5.04 -4.21 14.23
CA LEU A 250 -6.25 -4.39 15.04
C LEU A 250 -6.88 -3.05 15.43
N ASP A 251 -6.08 -2.00 15.65
CA ASP A 251 -6.62 -0.67 15.90
C ASP A 251 -7.48 -0.20 14.73
N ASN A 252 -7.01 -0.42 13.49
CA ASN A 252 -7.78 -0.14 12.28
C ASN A 252 -9.06 -0.99 12.19
N VAL A 253 -9.01 -2.28 12.56
CA VAL A 253 -10.19 -3.16 12.51
C VAL A 253 -11.27 -2.70 13.51
N PHE A 254 -10.88 -2.37 14.74
CA PHE A 254 -11.82 -1.98 15.80
C PHE A 254 -12.14 -0.47 15.79
N GLY A 255 -11.39 0.33 15.03
CA GLY A 255 -11.51 1.78 14.97
C GLY A 255 -11.04 2.48 16.24
N VAL A 256 -10.06 1.89 16.93
CA VAL A 256 -9.47 2.42 18.16
C VAL A 256 -8.54 3.59 17.84
N ASP A 257 -7.63 3.35 16.90
CA ASP A 257 -6.66 4.29 16.34
C ASP A 257 -6.51 4.01 14.83
N PRO A 258 -6.00 4.97 14.07
CA PRO A 258 -5.70 6.34 14.45
C PRO A 258 -6.97 7.18 14.35
N SER A 259 -7.07 8.18 15.23
CA SER A 259 -8.12 9.21 15.10
C SER A 259 -7.83 10.16 13.93
N GLU A 260 -6.57 10.44 13.63
CA GLU A 260 -6.17 11.37 12.58
C GLU A 260 -4.83 10.98 11.94
N VAL A 261 -4.81 10.87 10.61
CA VAL A 261 -3.63 10.56 9.78
C VAL A 261 -3.39 11.68 8.81
N HIS A 262 -2.15 12.13 8.72
CA HIS A 262 -1.73 13.20 7.80
C HIS A 262 -0.81 12.61 6.73
N MET A 263 -1.04 12.99 5.48
CA MET A 263 -0.21 12.65 4.34
C MET A 263 0.20 13.93 3.62
N HIS A 264 1.49 14.26 3.69
CA HIS A 264 2.09 15.32 2.89
C HIS A 264 2.59 14.76 1.57
N VAL A 265 2.15 15.33 0.46
CA VAL A 265 2.46 14.84 -0.89
C VAL A 265 3.30 15.87 -1.62
N ARG A 266 4.41 15.40 -2.20
CA ARG A 266 5.22 16.15 -3.17
C ARG A 266 5.28 15.37 -4.48
N ARG A 267 5.05 16.03 -5.61
CA ARG A 267 5.16 15.48 -6.96
C ARG A 267 6.48 15.93 -7.56
N ILE A 268 7.38 15.00 -7.81
CA ILE A 268 8.68 15.27 -8.41
C ILE A 268 8.65 14.83 -9.89
N PRO A 269 8.74 15.76 -10.85
CA PRO A 269 8.95 15.43 -12.26
C PRO A 269 10.25 14.62 -12.43
N LEU A 270 10.25 13.64 -13.33
CA LEU A 270 11.43 12.80 -13.56
C LEU A 270 12.66 13.58 -14.04
N ASN A 271 12.47 14.73 -14.68
CA ASN A 271 13.57 15.60 -15.11
C ASN A 271 14.31 16.26 -13.93
N ASN A 272 13.71 16.27 -12.74
CA ASN A 272 14.30 16.80 -11.52
C ASN A 272 15.02 15.72 -10.69
N ILE A 273 15.04 14.48 -11.16
CA ILE A 273 15.74 13.36 -10.52
C ILE A 273 17.00 13.10 -11.35
N PRO A 274 18.17 12.91 -10.73
CA PRO A 274 19.37 12.54 -11.47
C PRO A 274 19.25 11.20 -12.22
N THR A 275 20.19 10.91 -13.12
CA THR A 275 20.21 9.65 -13.88
C THR A 275 21.29 8.69 -13.39
N SER A 276 22.43 9.21 -12.91
CA SER A 276 23.50 8.39 -12.35
C SER A 276 23.09 7.77 -11.01
N GLU A 277 23.35 6.48 -10.80
CA GLU A 277 22.95 5.77 -9.58
C GLU A 277 23.49 6.44 -8.29
N ASN A 278 24.73 6.93 -8.34
CA ASN A 278 25.34 7.64 -7.20
C ASN A 278 24.59 8.94 -6.88
N GLU A 279 24.20 9.69 -7.90
CA GLU A 279 23.45 10.93 -7.73
C GLU A 279 22.01 10.67 -7.27
N VAL A 280 21.38 9.60 -7.78
CA VAL A 280 20.06 9.13 -7.32
C VAL A 280 20.10 8.72 -5.85
N THR A 281 21.18 8.05 -5.43
CA THR A 281 21.41 7.69 -4.03
C THR A 281 21.48 8.92 -3.13
N THR A 282 22.25 9.94 -3.52
CA THR A 282 22.32 11.22 -2.80
C THR A 282 20.96 11.92 -2.79
N TRP A 283 20.27 12.00 -3.94
CA TRP A 283 18.94 12.60 -4.05
C TRP A 283 17.91 11.94 -3.12
N LEU A 284 17.94 10.59 -3.00
CA LEU A 284 17.04 9.87 -2.10
C LEU A 284 17.38 10.16 -0.64
N MET A 285 18.67 10.23 -0.29
CA MET A 285 19.10 10.63 1.06
C MET A 285 18.60 12.03 1.41
N ASP A 286 18.79 13.01 0.52
CA ASP A 286 18.33 14.39 0.72
C ASP A 286 16.81 14.46 0.87
N THR A 287 16.08 13.66 0.08
CA THR A 287 14.63 13.53 0.22
C THR A 287 14.24 13.03 1.61
N PHE A 288 14.98 12.07 2.18
CA PHE A 288 14.73 11.58 3.54
C PHE A 288 15.15 12.56 4.66
N ILE A 289 16.17 13.39 4.42
CA ILE A 289 16.49 14.52 5.32
C ILE A 289 15.30 15.50 5.38
N LEU A 290 14.70 15.83 4.23
CA LEU A 290 13.51 16.68 4.18
C LEU A 290 12.32 16.05 4.90
N LYS A 291 12.10 14.73 4.75
CA LYS A 291 11.06 14.01 5.51
C LYS A 291 11.26 14.09 7.02
N ASP A 292 12.51 13.93 7.47
CA ASP A 292 12.86 14.02 8.88
C ASP A 292 12.52 15.39 9.49
N GLN A 293 12.82 16.46 8.74
CA GLN A 293 12.48 17.82 9.11
C GLN A 293 10.97 18.06 9.10
N LEU A 294 10.26 17.59 8.07
CA LEU A 294 8.79 17.67 7.99
C LEU A 294 8.12 16.98 9.17
N LEU A 295 8.59 15.80 9.58
CA LEU A 295 8.06 15.09 10.73
C LEU A 295 8.39 15.79 12.05
N SER A 296 9.59 16.37 12.19
CA SER A 296 9.94 17.19 13.35
C SER A 296 8.96 18.37 13.50
N ASN A 297 8.70 19.07 12.39
CA ASN A 297 7.74 20.17 12.37
C ASN A 297 6.31 19.67 12.68
N PHE A 298 5.90 18.56 12.08
CA PHE A 298 4.60 17.93 12.34
C PHE A 298 4.38 17.62 13.82
N TYR A 299 5.36 17.01 14.50
CA TYR A 299 5.23 16.70 15.92
C TYR A 299 5.23 17.94 16.82
N SER A 300 5.85 19.04 16.38
CA SER A 300 5.82 20.31 17.12
C SER A 300 4.56 21.15 16.88
N GLN A 301 3.99 21.09 15.67
CA GLN A 301 2.89 21.95 15.22
C GLN A 301 1.54 21.23 15.17
N GLY A 302 1.52 19.90 15.24
CA GLY A 302 0.31 19.07 15.22
C GLY A 302 -0.32 18.87 13.84
N GLY A 303 0.39 19.19 12.75
CA GLY A 303 -0.05 19.04 11.37
C GLY A 303 1.02 19.46 10.35
N PHE A 304 0.87 19.02 9.10
CA PHE A 304 1.71 19.48 7.98
C PHE A 304 1.21 20.82 7.41
N PRO A 305 2.06 21.60 6.72
CA PRO A 305 1.65 22.86 6.07
C PRO A 305 0.81 22.62 4.82
N HIS A 306 0.01 23.62 4.40
CA HIS A 306 -0.82 23.57 3.19
C HIS A 306 -1.82 22.39 3.15
N GLN A 307 -2.67 22.27 4.18
CA GLN A 307 -3.67 21.21 4.27
C GLN A 307 -4.87 21.46 3.34
N GLY A 308 -5.61 20.39 3.04
CA GLY A 308 -6.86 20.46 2.27
C GLY A 308 -6.68 20.28 0.77
N THR A 309 -5.57 19.67 0.33
CA THR A 309 -5.29 19.41 -1.10
C THR A 309 -6.21 18.36 -1.70
N GLU A 310 -6.83 17.51 -0.87
CA GLU A 310 -7.81 16.52 -1.28
C GLU A 310 -9.08 16.59 -0.43
N GLY A 311 -10.23 16.33 -1.08
CA GLY A 311 -11.53 16.30 -0.41
C GLY A 311 -11.79 15.00 0.38
N THR A 312 -12.87 15.00 1.16
CA THR A 312 -13.36 13.80 1.86
C THR A 312 -13.96 12.78 0.89
N LEU A 313 -13.90 11.49 1.22
CA LEU A 313 -14.57 10.47 0.41
C LEU A 313 -16.09 10.70 0.36
N SER A 314 -16.70 10.45 -0.80
CA SER A 314 -18.16 10.51 -0.96
C SER A 314 -18.81 9.28 -0.32
N THR A 315 -19.63 9.49 0.72
CA THR A 315 -20.35 8.41 1.40
C THR A 315 -21.22 7.60 0.44
N MET A 316 -21.90 8.27 -0.50
CA MET A 316 -22.75 7.58 -1.48
C MET A 316 -21.95 6.67 -2.41
N LYS A 317 -20.81 7.14 -2.95
CA LYS A 317 -19.94 6.31 -3.79
C LYS A 317 -19.40 5.09 -3.04
N CYS A 318 -18.98 5.30 -1.79
CA CYS A 318 -18.51 4.20 -0.94
C CYS A 318 -19.63 3.17 -0.67
N LEU A 319 -20.86 3.63 -0.38
CA LEU A 319 -22.00 2.75 -0.13
C LEU A 319 -22.42 1.97 -1.39
N VAL A 320 -22.44 2.61 -2.56
CA VAL A 320 -22.72 1.93 -3.84
C VAL A 320 -21.69 0.83 -4.09
N ASN A 321 -20.39 1.13 -3.93
CA ASN A 321 -19.33 0.14 -4.06
C ASN A 321 -19.47 -0.99 -3.03
N PHE A 322 -19.76 -0.65 -1.77
CA PHE A 322 -20.00 -1.63 -0.70
C PHE A 322 -21.14 -2.58 -1.08
N VAL A 323 -22.31 -2.06 -1.45
CA VAL A 323 -23.46 -2.88 -1.85
C VAL A 323 -23.13 -3.76 -3.07
N ALA A 324 -22.39 -3.23 -4.06
CA ALA A 324 -21.98 -4.00 -5.22
C ALA A 324 -21.07 -5.18 -4.84
N VAL A 325 -20.05 -4.95 -4.01
CA VAL A 325 -19.12 -6.01 -3.56
C VAL A 325 -19.84 -7.05 -2.69
N ILE A 326 -20.71 -6.62 -1.77
CA ILE A 326 -21.52 -7.54 -0.95
C ILE A 326 -22.51 -8.34 -1.80
N GLY A 327 -23.22 -7.71 -2.73
CA GLY A 327 -24.16 -8.38 -3.62
C GLY A 327 -23.46 -9.44 -4.49
N LEU A 328 -22.33 -9.07 -5.10
CA LEU A 328 -21.52 -10.00 -5.89
C LEU A 328 -20.99 -11.17 -5.03
N THR A 329 -20.55 -10.88 -3.81
CA THR A 329 -20.12 -11.92 -2.85
C THR A 329 -21.27 -12.86 -2.47
N GLY A 330 -22.48 -12.34 -2.30
CA GLY A 330 -23.68 -13.14 -2.05
C GLY A 330 -23.97 -14.11 -3.21
N ILE A 331 -23.86 -13.63 -4.45
CA ILE A 331 -24.00 -14.47 -5.65
C ILE A 331 -22.93 -15.58 -5.68
N PHE A 332 -21.67 -15.24 -5.45
CA PHE A 332 -20.58 -16.24 -5.41
C PHE A 332 -20.77 -17.25 -4.28
N THR A 333 -21.21 -16.80 -3.11
CA THR A 333 -21.51 -17.67 -1.97
C THR A 333 -22.65 -18.62 -2.30
N PHE A 334 -23.71 -18.13 -2.98
CA PHE A 334 -24.79 -18.98 -3.45
C PHE A 334 -24.30 -20.09 -4.38
N PHE A 335 -23.48 -19.73 -5.37
CA PHE A 335 -22.88 -20.73 -6.27
C PHE A 335 -21.98 -21.72 -5.54
N ALA A 336 -21.10 -21.24 -4.67
CA ALA A 336 -20.15 -22.08 -3.94
C ALA A 336 -20.84 -23.10 -3.01
N LEU A 337 -21.94 -22.72 -2.35
CA LEU A 337 -22.54 -23.53 -1.28
C LEU A 337 -23.82 -24.27 -1.70
N PHE A 338 -24.67 -23.62 -2.49
CA PHE A 338 -26.06 -24.04 -2.69
C PHE A 338 -26.41 -24.45 -4.12
N SER A 339 -25.58 -24.08 -5.12
CA SER A 339 -25.91 -24.38 -6.53
C SER A 339 -25.65 -25.83 -6.92
N SER A 340 -24.39 -26.28 -6.94
CA SER A 340 -24.03 -27.61 -7.44
C SER A 340 -22.72 -28.11 -6.84
N ILE A 341 -22.52 -29.43 -6.82
CA ILE A 341 -21.26 -30.06 -6.41
C ILE A 341 -20.08 -29.59 -7.27
N TRP A 342 -20.31 -29.25 -8.54
CA TRP A 342 -19.27 -28.75 -9.45
C TRP A 342 -18.66 -27.43 -9.00
N PHE A 343 -19.46 -26.53 -8.39
CA PHE A 343 -18.93 -25.29 -7.83
C PHE A 343 -18.08 -25.54 -6.58
N LYS A 344 -18.41 -26.54 -5.76
CA LYS A 344 -17.58 -26.94 -4.62
C LYS A 344 -16.25 -27.51 -5.09
N ILE A 345 -16.27 -28.34 -6.14
CA ILE A 345 -15.04 -28.85 -6.79
C ILE A 345 -14.23 -27.70 -7.36
N TYR A 346 -14.87 -26.76 -8.08
CA TYR A 346 -14.21 -25.57 -8.63
C TYR A 346 -13.50 -24.76 -7.53
N VAL A 347 -14.19 -24.40 -6.44
CA VAL A 347 -13.61 -23.64 -5.33
C VAL A 347 -12.40 -24.37 -4.76
N SER A 348 -12.49 -25.68 -4.52
CA SER A 348 -11.39 -26.48 -4.01
C SER A 348 -10.18 -26.50 -4.96
N LEU A 349 -10.41 -26.72 -6.26
CA LEU A 349 -9.34 -26.73 -7.27
C LEU A 349 -8.67 -25.37 -7.41
N VAL A 350 -9.46 -24.29 -7.41
CA VAL A 350 -8.94 -22.92 -7.46
C VAL A 350 -8.12 -22.59 -6.21
N CYS A 351 -8.58 -22.97 -5.01
CA CYS A 351 -7.81 -22.79 -3.78
C CYS A 351 -6.47 -23.54 -3.83
N VAL A 352 -6.47 -24.79 -4.27
CA VAL A 352 -5.22 -25.58 -4.46
C VAL A 352 -4.31 -24.88 -5.46
N TYR A 353 -4.85 -24.46 -6.61
CA TYR A 353 -4.09 -23.74 -7.63
C TYR A 353 -3.50 -22.44 -7.06
N LEU A 354 -4.29 -21.58 -6.42
CA LEU A 354 -3.84 -20.29 -5.90
C LEU A 354 -2.77 -20.48 -4.81
N ALA A 355 -2.92 -21.49 -3.94
CA ALA A 355 -1.91 -21.83 -2.95
C ALA A 355 -0.61 -22.28 -3.60
N SER A 356 -0.66 -23.24 -4.53
CA SER A 356 0.53 -23.75 -5.22
C SER A 356 1.19 -22.67 -6.08
N ALA A 357 0.42 -21.94 -6.88
CA ALA A 357 0.93 -20.88 -7.74
C ALA A 357 1.61 -19.78 -6.92
N THR A 358 1.03 -19.39 -5.78
CA THR A 358 1.64 -18.40 -4.88
C THR A 358 2.92 -18.92 -4.23
N TYR A 359 2.92 -20.17 -3.77
CA TYR A 359 4.09 -20.78 -3.15
C TYR A 359 5.27 -20.92 -4.12
N PHE A 360 5.00 -21.34 -5.36
CA PHE A 360 6.01 -21.53 -6.40
C PHE A 360 6.22 -20.29 -7.30
N ASN A 361 5.57 -19.16 -7.00
CA ASN A 361 5.63 -17.91 -7.78
C ASN A 361 5.29 -18.09 -9.27
N LEU A 362 4.32 -18.96 -9.59
CA LEU A 362 3.89 -19.29 -10.95
C LEU A 362 2.85 -18.28 -11.44
N ARG A 363 3.17 -17.53 -12.49
CA ARG A 363 2.24 -16.63 -13.19
C ARG A 363 2.08 -17.05 -14.64
N PRO A 364 0.84 -17.19 -15.16
CA PRO A 364 0.64 -17.40 -16.58
C PRO A 364 1.22 -16.26 -17.40
N SER A 365 1.84 -16.61 -18.52
CA SER A 365 2.36 -15.65 -19.50
C SER A 365 1.46 -15.63 -20.74
N PRO A 366 1.37 -14.50 -21.44
CA PRO A 366 0.65 -14.43 -22.71
C PRO A 366 1.19 -15.47 -23.70
N ILE A 367 0.30 -16.21 -24.35
CA ILE A 367 0.64 -17.18 -25.40
C ILE A 367 0.92 -16.46 -26.72
N LEU A 368 0.23 -15.34 -26.93
CA LEU A 368 0.40 -14.46 -28.08
C LEU A 368 1.21 -13.25 -27.63
N SER A 369 2.38 -13.03 -28.24
CA SER A 369 3.16 -11.81 -28.05
C SER A 369 2.37 -10.63 -28.61
N SER A 370 1.87 -9.75 -27.75
CA SER A 370 1.28 -8.46 -28.13
C SER A 370 2.20 -7.32 -27.79
#